data_AF-A0A4Y1YS23-F1
#
_entry.id   AF-A0A4Y1YS23-F1
#
_cell.length_a   1.000
_cell.length_b   1.000
_cell.length_c   1.000
_cell.angle_alpha   90.00
_cell.angle_beta   90.00
_cell.angle_gamma   90.00
#
_symmetry.space_group_name_H-M   'P 1'
#
loop_
_entity.id
_entity.type
_entity.pdbx_description
1 polymer ?
#
loop_
_entity_poly.entity_id
_entity_poly.type
_entity_poly.pdbx_seq_one_letter_code
_entity_poly.pdbx_strand_id
1 'polypeptide(L)'
;MLSIFNFVKFGYEFASRVLAKWLFIGLLLVPVVAFAVDSEQQVAELEAAIAHQQQEQQILFQQFQMLQELRRHEIAEENQFVPTDNAGDVNNNAAPKYEDMLKRREERIQRIQRYTHELNELYQHYQAAENERRVLIEQLKGLKLDEPAAVK
;
A
#
# COMPACT_ATOMS: atom_id res chain seq x y z
N MET A 1 -40.82 19.10 67.67
CA MET A 1 -40.69 18.94 66.20
C MET A 1 -39.25 19.23 65.83
N LEU A 2 -38.64 18.28 65.08
CA LEU A 2 -37.46 18.38 64.20
C LEU A 2 -36.16 19.00 64.76
N SER A 3 -35.09 18.23 64.98
CA SER A 3 -34.23 17.50 64.02
C SER A 3 -32.98 18.32 63.66
N ILE A 4 -31.87 17.60 63.46
CA ILE A 4 -30.56 18.06 62.94
C ILE A 4 -29.55 18.51 64.01
N PHE A 5 -29.32 17.65 65.00
CA PHE A 5 -27.97 17.43 65.53
C PHE A 5 -27.08 16.90 64.40
N ASN A 6 -25.79 17.29 64.40
CA ASN A 6 -24.68 16.51 63.83
C ASN A 6 -24.69 16.15 62.33
N PHE A 7 -24.52 17.12 61.42
CA PHE A 7 -24.18 16.79 60.02
C PHE A 7 -22.93 17.50 59.44
N VAL A 8 -22.45 18.59 60.03
CA VAL A 8 -21.40 19.40 59.38
C VAL A 8 -19.96 18.95 59.69
N LYS A 9 -19.73 18.09 60.68
CA LYS A 9 -18.37 17.75 61.14
C LYS A 9 -17.77 16.45 60.58
N PHE A 10 -18.43 15.76 59.65
CA PHE A 10 -17.95 14.49 59.09
C PHE A 10 -17.26 14.61 57.71
N GLY A 11 -17.36 15.77 57.04
CA GLY A 11 -16.89 15.93 55.66
C GLY A 11 -15.41 16.27 55.46
N TYR A 12 -14.73 16.84 56.48
CA TYR A 12 -13.43 17.49 56.26
C TYR A 12 -12.18 16.62 56.53
N GLU A 13 -12.31 15.46 57.17
CA GLU A 13 -11.15 14.61 57.49
C GLU A 13 -10.84 13.55 56.42
N PHE A 14 -11.79 13.26 55.51
CA PHE A 14 -11.60 12.23 54.48
C PHE A 14 -10.85 12.76 53.23
N ALA A 15 -10.96 14.05 52.92
CA ALA A 15 -10.40 14.65 51.70
C ALA A 15 -8.88 14.93 51.77
N SER A 16 -8.33 15.18 52.97
CA SER A 16 -6.93 15.60 53.15
C SER A 16 -5.91 14.46 52.97
N ARG A 17 -6.29 13.21 53.31
CA ARG A 17 -5.36 12.07 53.27
C ARG A 17 -5.26 11.37 51.91
N VAL A 18 -6.22 11.63 51.01
CA VAL A 18 -6.26 11.04 49.67
C VAL A 18 -5.47 11.91 48.68
N LEU A 19 -5.57 13.24 48.75
CA LEU A 19 -4.91 14.13 47.80
C LEU A 19 -3.37 14.10 47.88
N ALA A 20 -2.77 13.92 49.06
CA ALA A 20 -1.31 13.85 49.20
C ALA A 20 -0.69 12.54 48.68
N LYS A 21 -1.47 11.44 48.62
CA LYS A 21 -1.00 10.15 48.07
C LYS A 21 -1.04 10.13 46.54
N TRP A 22 -2.01 10.78 45.93
CA TRP A 22 -2.10 10.87 44.46
C TRP A 22 -1.08 11.84 43.86
N LEU A 23 -0.61 12.83 44.62
CA LEU A 23 0.44 13.75 44.18
C LEU A 23 1.81 13.07 44.07
N PHE A 24 2.07 12.01 44.86
CA PHE A 24 3.32 11.24 44.76
C PHE A 24 3.29 10.09 43.73
N ILE A 25 2.11 9.61 43.34
CA ILE A 25 1.98 8.55 42.31
C ILE A 25 2.10 9.12 40.89
N GLY A 26 1.72 10.39 40.68
CA GLY A 26 1.91 11.06 39.39
C GLY A 26 3.34 11.53 39.10
N LEU A 27 4.17 11.72 40.14
CA LEU A 27 5.51 12.31 40.00
C LEU A 27 6.64 11.27 39.83
N LEU A 28 6.33 9.97 39.92
CA LEU A 28 7.33 8.88 39.83
C LEU A 28 7.03 7.94 38.66
N LEU A 29 6.60 8.49 37.52
CA LEU A 29 6.43 7.73 36.27
C LEU A 29 7.06 8.43 35.05
N VAL A 30 7.74 9.56 35.25
CA VAL A 30 8.15 10.44 34.15
C VAL A 30 9.53 10.14 33.53
N PRO A 31 10.53 9.44 34.13
CA PRO A 31 11.80 9.29 33.42
C PRO A 31 11.84 8.12 32.43
N VAL A 32 10.82 7.23 32.36
CA VAL A 32 10.90 6.00 31.52
C VAL A 32 10.29 6.20 30.12
N VAL A 33 9.37 7.15 29.94
CA VAL A 33 8.67 7.34 28.65
C VAL A 33 9.60 7.90 27.55
N ALA A 34 10.68 8.59 27.91
CA ALA A 34 11.56 9.21 26.92
C ALA A 34 12.34 8.21 26.04
N PHE A 35 12.55 6.97 26.49
CA PHE A 35 13.29 5.95 25.72
C PHE A 35 12.37 5.02 24.90
N ALA A 36 11.13 4.79 25.33
CA ALA A 36 10.18 3.93 24.60
C ALA A 36 9.45 4.66 23.46
N VAL A 37 9.28 5.98 23.56
CA VAL A 37 8.60 6.78 22.53
C VAL A 37 9.37 6.78 21.21
N ASP A 38 10.70 6.81 21.25
CA ASP A 38 11.54 6.84 20.05
C ASP A 38 11.48 5.49 19.29
N SER A 39 11.49 4.36 20.00
CA SER A 39 11.35 3.03 19.38
C SER A 39 9.95 2.78 18.82
N GLU A 40 8.90 3.19 19.53
CA GLU A 40 7.51 3.05 19.04
C GLU A 40 7.26 3.90 17.79
N GLN A 41 7.82 5.11 17.73
CA GLN A 41 7.77 5.96 16.54
C GLN A 41 8.49 5.33 15.34
N GLN A 42 9.71 4.81 15.53
CA GLN A 42 10.46 4.14 14.47
C GLN A 42 9.74 2.88 13.95
N VAL A 43 9.10 2.11 14.82
CA VAL A 43 8.27 0.96 14.43
C VAL A 43 7.08 1.42 13.58
N ALA A 44 6.37 2.46 13.99
CA ALA A 44 5.22 2.99 13.26
C ALA A 44 5.62 3.53 11.86
N GLU A 45 6.77 4.21 11.75
CA GLU A 45 7.30 4.70 10.48
C GLU A 45 7.64 3.56 9.52
N LEU A 46 8.29 2.50 10.01
CA LEU A 46 8.59 1.32 9.20
C LEU A 46 7.32 0.59 8.74
N GLU A 47 6.32 0.45 9.61
CA GLU A 47 5.05 -0.16 9.26
C GLU A 47 4.31 0.66 8.18
N ALA A 48 4.34 1.99 8.29
CA ALA A 48 3.78 2.87 7.27
C ALA A 48 4.52 2.74 5.92
N ALA A 49 5.85 2.68 5.94
CA ALA A 49 6.67 2.49 4.74
C ALA A 49 6.41 1.13 4.07
N ILE A 50 6.25 0.06 4.86
CA ILE A 50 5.89 -1.28 4.35
C ILE A 50 4.51 -1.25 3.68
N ALA A 51 3.53 -0.59 4.33
CA ALA A 51 2.18 -0.47 3.79
C ALA A 51 2.16 0.31 2.47
N HIS A 52 2.93 1.41 2.40
CA HIS A 52 3.12 2.18 1.18
C HIS A 52 3.68 1.30 0.05
N GLN A 53 4.75 0.54 0.34
CA GLN A 53 5.37 -0.33 -0.65
C GLN A 53 4.43 -1.42 -1.15
N GLN A 54 3.62 -1.98 -0.25
CA GLN A 54 2.61 -2.95 -0.62
C GLN A 54 1.53 -2.35 -1.53
N GLN A 55 1.13 -1.10 -1.28
CA GLN A 55 0.22 -0.38 -2.15
C GLN A 55 0.82 -0.18 -3.55
N GLU A 56 2.08 0.25 -3.64
CA GLU A 56 2.76 0.41 -4.93
C GLU A 56 2.82 -0.90 -5.73
N GLN A 57 3.14 -2.02 -5.06
CA GLN A 57 3.14 -3.34 -5.69
C GLN A 57 1.77 -3.71 -6.26
N GLN A 58 0.68 -3.39 -5.56
CA GLN A 58 -0.68 -3.61 -6.08
C GLN A 58 -0.93 -2.78 -7.34
N ILE A 59 -0.50 -1.51 -7.34
CA ILE A 59 -0.64 -0.63 -8.51
C ILE A 59 0.15 -1.18 -9.70
N LEU A 60 1.42 -1.56 -9.49
CA LEU A 60 2.28 -2.12 -10.54
C LEU A 60 1.68 -3.41 -11.11
N PHE A 61 1.12 -4.27 -10.25
CA PHE A 61 0.46 -5.49 -10.68
C PHE A 61 -0.78 -5.19 -11.56
N GLN A 62 -1.61 -4.23 -11.16
CA GLN A 62 -2.78 -3.82 -11.95
C GLN A 62 -2.36 -3.26 -13.32
N GLN A 63 -1.33 -2.43 -13.37
CA GLN A 63 -0.80 -1.89 -14.63
C GLN A 63 -0.27 -3.01 -15.52
N PHE A 64 0.43 -3.99 -14.95
CA PHE A 64 0.92 -5.16 -15.68
C PHE A 64 -0.24 -5.94 -16.33
N GLN A 65 -1.30 -6.20 -15.58
CA GLN A 65 -2.49 -6.89 -16.10
C GLN A 65 -3.12 -6.11 -17.25
N MET A 66 -3.32 -4.81 -17.08
CA MET A 66 -3.89 -3.94 -18.11
C MET A 66 -3.06 -3.98 -19.40
N LEU A 67 -1.74 -3.85 -19.29
CA LEU A 67 -0.86 -3.82 -20.44
C LEU A 67 -0.74 -5.18 -21.14
N GLN A 68 -0.77 -6.26 -20.37
CA GLN A 68 -0.84 -7.62 -20.91
C GLN A 68 -2.11 -7.83 -21.74
N GLU A 69 -3.23 -7.29 -21.28
CA GLU A 69 -4.50 -7.34 -22.01
C GLU A 69 -4.43 -6.53 -23.31
N LEU A 70 -3.92 -5.29 -23.29
CA LEU A 70 -3.72 -4.50 -24.51
C LEU A 70 -2.84 -5.23 -25.53
N ARG A 71 -1.72 -5.82 -25.09
CA ARG A 71 -0.86 -6.63 -25.97
C ARG A 71 -1.61 -7.84 -26.53
N ARG A 72 -2.41 -8.52 -25.72
CA ARG A 72 -3.21 -9.67 -26.15
C ARG A 72 -4.22 -9.27 -27.23
N HIS A 73 -4.87 -8.11 -27.09
CA HIS A 73 -5.79 -7.59 -28.09
C HIS A 73 -5.10 -7.33 -29.44
N GLU A 74 -3.94 -6.66 -29.43
CA GLU A 74 -3.19 -6.40 -30.68
C GLU A 74 -2.77 -7.68 -31.40
N ILE A 75 -2.38 -8.74 -30.66
CA ILE A 75 -2.02 -10.05 -31.22
C ILE A 75 -3.26 -10.78 -31.75
N ALA A 76 -4.39 -10.71 -31.02
CA ALA A 76 -5.63 -11.36 -31.44
C ALA A 76 -6.23 -10.73 -32.70
N GLU A 77 -6.12 -9.41 -32.85
CA GLU A 77 -6.56 -8.69 -34.05
C GLU A 77 -5.83 -9.14 -35.32
N GLU A 78 -4.54 -9.51 -35.25
CA GLU A 78 -3.80 -10.04 -36.40
C GLU A 78 -4.44 -11.31 -36.96
N ASN A 79 -4.94 -12.19 -36.09
CA ASN A 79 -5.58 -13.45 -36.49
C ASN A 79 -6.94 -13.26 -37.16
N GLN A 80 -7.57 -12.08 -37.03
CA GLN A 80 -8.88 -11.78 -37.65
C GLN A 80 -8.75 -11.22 -39.07
N PHE A 81 -7.56 -10.77 -39.48
CA PHE A 81 -7.29 -10.22 -40.83
C PHE A 81 -6.97 -11.29 -41.89
N VAL A 82 -7.36 -12.55 -41.68
CA VAL A 82 -7.35 -13.55 -42.76
C VAL A 82 -8.46 -13.16 -43.74
N PRO A 83 -8.16 -12.84 -45.01
CA PRO A 83 -9.19 -12.58 -46.00
C PRO A 83 -10.06 -13.83 -46.10
N THR A 84 -11.30 -13.74 -45.63
CA THR A 84 -12.29 -14.76 -45.95
C THR A 84 -12.72 -14.48 -47.39
N ASP A 85 -12.27 -15.32 -48.32
CA ASP A 85 -12.55 -15.21 -49.77
C ASP A 85 -14.05 -15.36 -50.13
N ASN A 86 -14.98 -15.23 -49.18
CA ASN A 86 -16.41 -15.48 -49.34
C ASN A 86 -17.29 -14.35 -48.77
N ALA A 87 -17.03 -13.10 -49.17
CA ALA A 87 -17.97 -12.00 -48.92
C ALA A 87 -18.32 -11.33 -50.25
N GLY A 88 -19.24 -11.96 -50.98
CA GLY A 88 -20.00 -11.29 -52.02
C GLY A 88 -20.94 -10.27 -51.38
N ASP A 89 -20.43 -9.06 -51.13
CA ASP A 89 -21.30 -7.89 -50.91
C ASP A 89 -20.68 -6.68 -51.62
N VAL A 90 -21.30 -6.34 -52.74
CA VAL A 90 -20.97 -5.22 -53.61
C VAL A 90 -21.74 -4.01 -53.07
N ASN A 91 -21.21 -3.36 -52.03
CA ASN A 91 -21.68 -2.02 -51.68
C ASN A 91 -20.58 -1.17 -51.01
N ASN A 92 -19.93 -0.34 -51.84
CA ASN A 92 -19.27 0.92 -51.45
C ASN A 92 -18.12 0.91 -50.41
N ASN A 93 -17.34 -0.16 -50.29
CA ASN A 93 -16.01 -0.08 -49.67
C ASN A 93 -14.95 -0.53 -50.66
N ALA A 94 -14.24 0.42 -51.27
CA ALA A 94 -13.03 0.11 -52.01
C ALA A 94 -12.10 -0.68 -51.08
N ALA A 95 -11.65 -1.85 -51.51
CA ALA A 95 -10.71 -2.66 -50.74
C ALA A 95 -9.54 -1.77 -50.28
N PRO A 96 -9.09 -1.86 -49.02
CA PRO A 96 -8.00 -1.03 -48.52
C PRO A 96 -6.78 -1.15 -49.42
N LYS A 97 -6.08 -0.04 -49.67
CA LYS A 97 -4.85 -0.09 -50.48
C LYS A 97 -3.82 -0.97 -49.77
N TYR A 98 -3.04 -1.71 -50.54
CA TYR A 98 -2.00 -2.60 -50.02
C TYR A 98 -1.00 -1.85 -49.12
N GLU A 99 -0.63 -0.63 -49.48
CA GLU A 99 0.24 0.24 -48.68
C GLU A 99 -0.36 0.54 -47.29
N ASP A 100 -1.66 0.82 -47.22
CA ASP A 100 -2.36 1.07 -45.96
C ASP A 100 -2.38 -0.17 -45.06
N MET A 101 -2.49 -1.37 -45.66
CA MET A 101 -2.43 -2.64 -44.94
C MET A 101 -1.04 -2.90 -44.35
N LEU A 102 0.02 -2.64 -45.12
CA LEU A 102 1.39 -2.75 -44.65
C LEU A 102 1.67 -1.77 -43.51
N LYS A 103 1.27 -0.51 -43.68
CA LYS A 103 1.44 0.52 -42.65
C LYS A 103 0.73 0.14 -41.35
N ARG A 104 -0.52 -0.33 -41.42
CA ARG A 104 -1.26 -0.82 -40.24
C ARG A 104 -0.60 -2.01 -39.57
N ARG A 105 -0.01 -2.93 -40.33
CA ARG A 105 0.76 -4.06 -39.78
C ARG A 105 2.00 -3.57 -39.04
N GLU A 106 2.74 -2.63 -39.62
CA GLU A 106 3.94 -2.06 -38.99
C GLU A 106 3.60 -1.31 -37.69
N GLU A 107 2.61 -0.42 -37.72
CA GLU A 107 2.17 0.34 -36.54
C GLU A 107 1.74 -0.59 -35.38
N ARG A 108 1.09 -1.71 -35.70
CA ARG A 108 0.72 -2.73 -34.72
C ARG A 108 1.93 -3.44 -34.13
N ILE A 109 2.90 -3.85 -34.96
CA ILE A 109 4.14 -4.46 -34.47
C ILE A 109 4.86 -3.50 -33.52
N GLN A 110 4.90 -2.21 -33.85
CA GLN A 110 5.47 -1.19 -32.98
C GLN A 110 4.69 -1.06 -31.65
N ARG A 111 3.35 -1.12 -31.65
CA ARG A 111 2.55 -1.14 -30.42
C ARG A 111 2.86 -2.34 -29.54
N ILE A 112 2.92 -3.54 -30.12
CA ILE A 112 3.25 -4.78 -29.40
C ILE A 112 4.65 -4.68 -28.78
N GLN A 113 5.63 -4.14 -29.51
CA GLN A 113 6.98 -3.94 -29.00
C GLN A 113 7.02 -2.96 -27.82
N ARG A 114 6.30 -1.83 -27.92
CA ARG A 114 6.19 -0.87 -26.81
C ARG A 114 5.58 -1.50 -25.57
N TYR A 115 4.44 -2.19 -25.70
CA TYR A 115 3.82 -2.87 -24.56
C TYR A 115 4.71 -3.95 -23.96
N THR A 116 5.50 -4.64 -24.79
CA THR A 116 6.46 -5.64 -24.29
C THR A 116 7.58 -5.00 -23.48
N HIS A 117 8.08 -3.86 -23.93
CA HIS A 117 9.11 -3.10 -23.23
C HIS A 117 8.58 -2.58 -21.88
N GLU A 118 7.43 -1.91 -21.89
CA GLU A 118 6.77 -1.39 -20.69
C GLU A 118 6.44 -2.52 -19.68
N LEU A 119 6.01 -3.71 -20.14
CA LEU A 119 5.80 -4.87 -19.25
C LEU A 119 7.10 -5.29 -18.54
N ASN A 120 8.23 -5.22 -19.22
CA ASN A 120 9.53 -5.56 -18.63
C ASN A 120 9.97 -4.51 -17.61
N GLU A 121 9.76 -3.22 -17.90
CA GLU A 121 10.01 -2.15 -16.93
C GLU A 121 9.16 -2.32 -15.67
N LEU A 122 7.85 -2.54 -15.82
CA LEU A 122 6.94 -2.79 -14.69
C LEU A 122 7.40 -3.98 -13.85
N TYR A 123 7.90 -5.05 -14.47
CA TYR A 123 8.45 -6.20 -13.75
C TYR A 123 9.69 -5.83 -12.93
N GLN A 124 10.60 -5.05 -13.51
CA GLN A 124 11.80 -4.58 -12.79
C GLN A 124 11.42 -3.69 -11.60
N HIS A 125 10.49 -2.76 -11.79
CA HIS A 125 9.97 -1.92 -10.71
C HIS A 125 9.31 -2.74 -9.61
N TYR A 126 8.52 -3.76 -9.98
CA TYR A 126 7.89 -4.65 -9.01
C TYR A 126 8.94 -5.41 -8.18
N GLN A 127 9.98 -5.94 -8.83
CA GLN A 127 11.07 -6.61 -8.12
C GLN A 127 11.84 -5.68 -7.19
N ALA A 128 12.15 -4.46 -7.64
CA ALA A 128 12.80 -3.45 -6.81
C ALA A 128 11.94 -3.15 -5.58
N ALA A 129 10.63 -2.94 -5.79
CA ALA A 129 9.72 -2.64 -4.70
C ALA A 129 9.63 -3.78 -3.66
N GLU A 130 9.60 -5.03 -4.13
CA GLU A 130 9.62 -6.21 -3.26
C GLU A 130 10.92 -6.38 -2.48
N ASN A 131 12.06 -6.07 -3.08
CA ASN A 131 13.34 -6.13 -2.38
C ASN A 131 13.41 -5.08 -1.26
N GLU A 132 13.00 -3.85 -1.52
CA GLU A 132 12.94 -2.80 -0.51
C GLU A 132 11.97 -3.16 0.63
N ARG A 133 10.79 -3.69 0.31
CA ARG A 133 9.83 -4.16 1.31
C ARG A 133 10.44 -5.21 2.25
N ARG A 134 11.25 -6.13 1.71
CA ARG A 134 11.93 -7.17 2.50
C ARG A 134 12.94 -6.57 3.47
N VAL A 135 13.71 -5.59 3.01
CA VAL A 135 14.67 -4.87 3.86
C VAL A 135 13.94 -4.17 5.01
N LEU A 136 12.84 -3.47 4.73
CA LEU A 136 12.03 -2.80 5.77
C LEU A 136 11.47 -3.79 6.79
N ILE A 137 11.01 -4.97 6.34
CA ILE A 137 10.52 -6.03 7.23
C ILE A 137 11.64 -6.61 8.09
N GLU A 138 12.85 -6.76 7.56
CA GLU A 138 14.01 -7.21 8.32
C GLU A 138 14.41 -6.19 9.39
N GLN A 139 14.41 -4.90 9.07
CA GLN A 139 14.63 -3.81 10.03
C GLN A 139 13.57 -3.83 11.14
N LEU A 140 12.30 -3.95 10.77
CA LEU A 140 11.18 -4.03 11.74
C LEU A 140 11.33 -5.22 12.67
N LYS A 141 11.76 -6.38 12.15
CA LYS A 141 12.03 -7.58 12.97
C LYS A 141 13.20 -7.36 13.93
N GLY A 142 14.27 -6.70 13.48
CA GLY A 142 15.41 -6.34 14.33
C GLY A 142 14.97 -5.47 15.51
N LEU A 143 14.24 -4.38 15.25
CA LEU A 143 13.74 -3.49 16.29
C LEU A 143 12.81 -4.19 17.29
N LYS A 144 11.93 -5.08 16.83
CA LYS A 144 11.02 -5.86 17.70
C LYS A 144 11.74 -6.94 18.52
N LEU A 145 12.94 -7.37 18.11
CA LEU A 145 13.77 -8.32 18.86
C LEU A 145 14.67 -7.63 19.88
N ASP A 146 15.08 -6.40 19.61
CA ASP A 146 15.91 -5.56 20.48
C ASP A 146 15.08 -4.85 21.57
N GLU A 147 13.75 -4.84 21.45
CA GLU A 147 12.83 -4.50 22.55
C GLU A 147 12.99 -5.56 23.65
N PRO A 148 13.62 -5.24 24.81
CA PRO A 148 13.87 -6.23 25.83
C PRO A 148 12.52 -6.80 26.26
N ALA A 149 12.44 -8.12 26.35
CA ALA A 149 11.39 -8.86 27.04
C ALA A 149 11.39 -8.58 28.56
N ALA A 150 11.46 -7.30 28.95
CA ALA A 150 11.31 -6.79 30.28
C ALA A 150 9.84 -6.41 30.44
N VAL A 151 9.04 -7.39 30.88
CA VAL A 151 8.07 -7.31 31.99
C VAL A 151 7.16 -8.53 31.86
N LYS A 152 7.49 -9.58 32.61
CA LYS A 152 6.52 -10.50 33.21
C LYS A 152 6.81 -10.59 34.69
#